data_AF-A0A1G0LBL2-F1
#
_entry.id   AF-A0A1G0LBL2-F1
#
_cell.length_a   1.000
_cell.length_b   1.000
_cell.length_c   1.000
_cell.angle_alpha   90.00
_cell.angle_beta   90.00
_cell.angle_gamma   90.00
#
_symmetry.space_group_name_H-M   'P 1'
#
loop_
_entity.id
_entity.type
_entity.pdbx_description
1 polymer ?
#
loop_
_entity_poly.entity_id
_entity_poly.type
_entity_poly.pdbx_seq_one_letter_code
_entity_poly.pdbx_strand_id
1 'polypeptide(L)'
;MIKNNKRSMVAVAGLMCMVFIAGCGGSDSSTSPSVSGKVADGYLQNALVFLDRNLNYQLDDGEPSTRTDASGAYTLDVDAEDIGLYPIVAVAIAGETIDMDAPAQTLTQSYVLCTPAAGVSGTVSNFISPMSTLLREKLEATPGMTLTDAMIQLRNQMDLPVGMNLMGDYMLGSTSGQYQNQYQAMHQTAQQMAGAMADQAGLVMSGTGANAPRFRAMMGEINQTMSQIAAGSADMGALRTRMQTRLNGVGITSGFGNYSSLFRNMTGHNSFWNYSGGIKQPRSGMMQMFSN
;
A
#
# COMPACT_ATOMS: atom_id res chain seq x y z
N MET A 1 -26.97 -78.26 -29.95
CA MET A 1 -25.53 -78.39 -30.27
C MET A 1 -25.09 -77.02 -30.76
N ILE A 2 -24.14 -76.25 -30.20
CA ILE A 2 -22.84 -76.44 -29.51
C ILE A 2 -22.60 -75.13 -28.70
N LYS A 3 -22.44 -75.16 -27.37
CA LYS A 3 -21.20 -75.13 -26.54
C LYS A 3 -20.35 -73.84 -26.62
N ASN A 4 -20.25 -73.19 -25.44
CA ASN A 4 -19.42 -72.02 -25.06
C ASN A 4 -17.89 -72.21 -25.24
N ASN A 5 -17.16 -71.08 -25.35
CA ASN A 5 -15.98 -70.66 -24.53
C ASN A 5 -15.05 -69.73 -25.36
N LYS A 6 -14.76 -68.48 -24.96
CA LYS A 6 -13.89 -67.93 -23.88
C LYS A 6 -12.37 -68.08 -24.11
N ARG A 7 -11.66 -66.98 -23.77
CA ARG A 7 -10.21 -66.78 -23.44
C ARG A 7 -9.29 -66.47 -24.64
N SER A 8 -8.19 -65.72 -24.56
CA SER A 8 -7.39 -65.11 -23.47
C SER A 8 -6.42 -64.07 -24.06
N MET A 9 -5.90 -63.17 -23.21
CA MET A 9 -4.86 -62.16 -23.48
C MET A 9 -3.51 -62.72 -23.96
N VAL A 10 -2.76 -61.92 -24.75
CA VAL A 10 -1.29 -61.92 -24.87
C VAL A 10 -0.78 -60.48 -25.05
N ALA A 11 0.32 -60.15 -24.36
CA ALA A 11 1.04 -58.88 -24.33
C ALA A 11 2.24 -58.85 -25.30
N VAL A 12 2.85 -57.67 -25.54
CA VAL A 12 4.32 -57.38 -25.46
C VAL A 12 4.81 -56.27 -26.42
N ALA A 13 5.53 -55.31 -25.81
CA ALA A 13 6.69 -54.47 -26.24
C ALA A 13 6.64 -53.44 -27.39
N GLY A 14 6.98 -52.19 -27.02
CA GLY A 14 8.29 -51.61 -27.35
C GLY A 14 8.36 -50.54 -28.45
N LEU A 15 8.40 -49.26 -28.05
CA LEU A 15 9.05 -48.22 -28.87
C LEU A 15 9.64 -47.11 -27.99
N MET A 16 10.97 -47.10 -27.88
CA MET A 16 11.80 -46.10 -27.23
C MET A 16 12.14 -45.01 -28.27
N CYS A 17 11.54 -43.83 -28.17
CA CYS A 17 11.88 -42.68 -29.03
C CYS A 17 12.85 -41.76 -28.27
N MET A 18 14.08 -41.64 -28.77
CA MET A 18 15.03 -40.61 -28.38
C MET A 18 14.54 -39.25 -28.88
N VAL A 19 14.37 -38.31 -27.95
CA VAL A 19 14.08 -36.90 -28.25
C VAL A 19 15.41 -36.17 -28.41
N PHE A 20 15.71 -35.72 -29.63
CA PHE A 20 16.76 -34.73 -29.86
C PHE A 20 16.26 -33.37 -29.38
N ILE A 21 16.87 -32.85 -28.32
CA ILE A 21 16.70 -31.46 -27.88
C ILE A 21 17.47 -30.59 -28.87
N ALA A 22 16.74 -29.84 -29.70
CA ALA A 22 17.29 -28.72 -30.46
C ALA A 22 17.62 -27.59 -29.48
N GLY A 23 18.91 -27.31 -29.31
CA GLY A 23 19.41 -26.13 -28.59
C GLY A 23 19.09 -24.88 -29.39
N CYS A 24 18.10 -24.12 -28.94
CA CYS A 24 17.83 -22.78 -29.43
C CYS A 24 18.87 -21.82 -28.83
N GLY A 25 19.78 -21.31 -29.66
CA GLY A 25 20.58 -20.13 -29.34
C GLY A 25 19.69 -18.90 -29.51
N GLY A 26 19.34 -18.26 -28.41
CA GLY A 26 18.50 -17.07 -28.38
C GLY A 26 19.17 -15.99 -27.54
N SER A 27 19.63 -14.96 -28.25
CA SER A 27 19.94 -13.60 -27.84
C SER A 27 19.64 -13.25 -26.37
N ASP A 28 20.68 -12.83 -25.64
CA ASP A 28 20.56 -12.13 -24.36
C ASP A 28 19.88 -10.77 -24.58
N SER A 29 18.57 -10.77 -24.79
CA SER A 29 17.73 -9.65 -24.42
C SER A 29 17.56 -9.74 -22.91
N SER A 30 18.41 -9.03 -22.17
CA SER A 30 18.21 -8.73 -20.76
C SER A 30 16.91 -7.92 -20.62
N THR A 31 15.77 -8.59 -20.71
CA THR A 31 14.48 -8.01 -20.39
C THR A 31 14.47 -7.84 -18.88
N SER A 32 14.75 -6.62 -18.41
CA SER A 32 14.50 -6.25 -17.02
C SER A 32 13.05 -6.62 -16.70
N PRO A 33 12.79 -7.36 -15.63
CA PRO A 33 11.43 -7.73 -15.28
C PRO A 33 10.58 -6.49 -15.00
N SER A 34 9.35 -6.48 -15.47
CA SER A 34 8.45 -5.34 -15.33
C SER A 34 7.45 -5.54 -14.18
N VAL A 35 7.25 -4.51 -13.37
CA VAL A 35 6.17 -4.42 -12.38
C VAL A 35 5.06 -3.52 -12.91
N SER A 36 3.86 -4.07 -13.05
CA SER A 36 2.68 -3.31 -13.49
C SER A 36 1.66 -3.17 -12.38
N GLY A 37 0.94 -2.07 -12.38
CA GLY A 37 -0.06 -1.74 -11.38
C GLY A 37 -0.92 -0.55 -11.78
N LYS A 38 -1.63 0.02 -10.81
CA LYS A 38 -2.37 1.27 -11.00
C LYS A 38 -2.19 2.21 -9.82
N VAL A 39 -2.40 3.50 -10.05
CA VAL A 39 -2.41 4.54 -9.02
C VAL A 39 -3.81 5.14 -8.94
N ALA A 40 -4.40 5.20 -7.75
CA ALA A 40 -5.67 5.87 -7.57
C ALA A 40 -5.92 6.43 -6.15
N ASP A 41 -6.52 7.61 -6.10
CA ASP A 41 -7.55 7.98 -5.11
C ASP A 41 -8.94 7.98 -5.78
N GLY A 42 -9.09 8.65 -6.92
CA GLY A 42 -9.60 8.12 -8.20
C GLY A 42 -8.44 7.85 -9.16
N TYR A 43 -8.67 7.19 -10.30
CA TYR A 43 -7.55 6.82 -11.19
C TYR A 43 -6.74 8.07 -11.59
N LEU A 44 -5.43 8.05 -11.35
CA LEU A 44 -4.57 9.21 -11.60
C LEU A 44 -3.86 9.07 -12.93
N GLN A 45 -4.20 9.92 -13.89
CA GLN A 45 -3.53 10.03 -15.18
C GLN A 45 -2.29 10.92 -15.08
N ASN A 46 -1.20 10.53 -15.74
CA ASN A 46 0.03 11.31 -15.84
C ASN A 46 0.71 11.59 -14.48
N ALA A 47 0.51 10.72 -13.49
CA ALA A 47 1.27 10.71 -12.24
C ALA A 47 2.66 10.13 -12.48
N LEU A 48 3.69 10.69 -11.81
CA LEU A 48 5.04 10.14 -11.83
C LEU A 48 5.09 8.90 -10.92
N VAL A 49 5.66 7.80 -11.37
CA VAL A 49 5.80 6.56 -10.59
C VAL A 49 7.25 6.10 -10.62
N PHE A 50 7.83 5.76 -9.48
CA PHE A 50 9.22 5.31 -9.40
C PHE A 50 9.46 4.32 -8.26
N LEU A 51 10.53 3.54 -8.39
CA LEU A 51 11.01 2.64 -7.33
C LEU A 51 11.93 3.43 -6.39
N ASP A 52 11.54 3.58 -5.12
CA ASP A 52 12.29 4.37 -4.14
C ASP A 52 13.24 3.46 -3.34
N ARG A 53 14.48 3.38 -3.79
CA ARG A 53 15.52 2.47 -3.27
C ARG A 53 16.09 2.95 -1.94
N ASN A 54 16.06 4.26 -1.68
CA ASN A 54 16.68 4.86 -0.50
C ASN A 54 15.65 5.33 0.56
N LEU A 55 14.36 5.17 0.29
CA LEU A 55 13.23 5.47 1.17
C LEU A 55 13.07 6.96 1.49
N ASN A 56 13.45 7.84 0.56
CA ASN A 56 13.40 9.28 0.76
C ASN A 56 12.16 9.95 0.12
N TYR A 57 11.31 9.19 -0.58
CA TYR A 57 10.14 9.66 -1.32
C TYR A 57 10.47 10.70 -2.42
N GLN A 58 11.67 10.65 -2.99
CA GLN A 58 12.14 11.50 -4.07
C GLN A 58 12.69 10.59 -5.18
N LEU A 59 12.49 11.01 -6.43
CA LEU A 59 13.09 10.31 -7.56
C LEU A 59 14.58 10.70 -7.63
N ASP A 60 15.45 9.75 -7.36
CA ASP A 60 16.90 9.92 -7.45
C ASP A 60 17.50 9.36 -8.74
N ASP A 61 18.73 9.79 -9.05
CA ASP A 61 19.47 9.30 -10.20
C ASP A 61 19.67 7.78 -10.12
N GLY A 62 19.26 7.08 -11.18
CA GLY A 62 19.38 5.63 -11.30
C GLY A 62 18.19 4.84 -10.74
N GLU A 63 17.17 5.51 -10.20
CA GLU A 63 15.91 4.86 -9.86
C GLU A 63 14.99 4.74 -11.08
N PRO A 64 14.47 3.52 -11.36
CA PRO A 64 13.50 3.35 -12.43
C PRO A 64 12.26 4.22 -12.21
N SER A 65 11.79 4.86 -13.28
CA SER A 65 10.56 5.66 -13.24
C SER A 65 9.74 5.55 -14.53
N THR A 66 8.45 5.85 -14.41
CA THR A 66 7.47 5.84 -15.49
C THR A 66 6.34 6.84 -15.18
N ARG A 67 5.34 6.94 -16.05
CA ARG A 67 4.11 7.70 -15.79
C ARG A 67 2.87 6.86 -16.00
N THR A 68 1.82 7.18 -15.26
CA THR A 68 0.52 6.51 -15.43
C THR A 68 -0.21 6.96 -16.69
N ASP A 69 -0.94 6.03 -17.31
CA ASP A 69 -1.83 6.30 -18.43
C ASP A 69 -3.21 6.84 -17.99
N ALA A 70 -4.12 7.05 -18.94
CA ALA A 70 -5.48 7.55 -18.67
C ALA A 70 -6.36 6.62 -17.81
N SER A 71 -5.96 5.36 -17.64
CA SER A 71 -6.62 4.39 -16.76
C SER A 71 -5.96 4.28 -15.38
N GLY A 72 -4.99 5.16 -15.10
CA GLY A 72 -4.15 5.13 -13.92
C GLY A 72 -3.10 4.02 -13.93
N ALA A 73 -2.95 3.27 -15.03
CA ALA A 73 -2.06 2.13 -15.10
C ALA A 73 -0.62 2.56 -15.35
N TYR A 74 0.32 1.84 -14.75
CA TYR A 74 1.76 2.01 -14.97
C TYR A 74 2.42 0.66 -15.22
N THR A 75 3.55 0.70 -15.93
CA THR A 75 4.50 -0.41 -16.04
C THR A 75 5.89 0.16 -15.81
N LEU A 76 6.58 -0.41 -14.84
CA LEU A 76 7.89 0.00 -14.38
C LEU A 76 8.88 -1.12 -14.61
N ASP A 77 9.96 -0.86 -15.35
CA ASP A 77 11.03 -1.84 -15.52
C ASP A 77 11.91 -1.82 -14.27
N VAL A 78 11.97 -2.94 -13.56
CA VAL A 78 12.66 -3.07 -12.27
C VAL A 78 13.74 -4.13 -12.40
N ASP A 79 14.87 -3.94 -11.72
CA ASP A 79 15.91 -4.96 -11.68
C ASP A 79 15.39 -6.19 -10.92
N ALA A 80 15.70 -7.40 -11.39
CA ALA A 80 15.16 -8.63 -10.81
C ALA A 80 15.47 -8.79 -9.32
N GLU A 81 16.59 -8.24 -8.87
CA GLU A 81 17.03 -8.23 -7.48
C GLU A 81 16.22 -7.29 -6.58
N ASP A 82 15.57 -6.28 -7.15
CA ASP A 82 14.84 -5.26 -6.40
C ASP A 82 13.35 -5.59 -6.19
N ILE A 83 12.83 -6.59 -6.91
CA ILE A 83 11.42 -6.97 -6.84
C ILE A 83 11.05 -7.36 -5.41
N GLY A 84 10.10 -6.63 -4.83
CA GLY A 84 9.62 -6.88 -3.47
C GLY A 84 10.49 -6.28 -2.36
N LEU A 85 11.63 -5.65 -2.67
CA LEU A 85 12.54 -5.07 -1.68
C LEU A 85 12.22 -3.61 -1.34
N TYR A 86 11.75 -2.84 -2.32
CA TYR A 86 11.57 -1.40 -2.21
C TYR A 86 10.12 -0.96 -2.47
N PRO A 87 9.64 0.15 -1.85
CA PRO A 87 8.38 0.78 -2.24
C PRO A 87 8.38 1.20 -3.70
N ILE A 88 7.18 1.23 -4.27
CA ILE A 88 6.89 2.07 -5.43
C ILE A 88 6.17 3.31 -4.92
N VAL A 89 6.67 4.48 -5.32
CA VAL A 89 6.14 5.79 -4.97
C VAL A 89 5.47 6.37 -6.22
N ALA A 90 4.28 6.95 -6.03
CA ALA A 90 3.59 7.72 -7.03
C ALA A 90 3.43 9.17 -6.57
N VAL A 91 3.70 10.12 -7.45
CA VAL A 91 3.58 11.55 -7.18
C VAL A 91 2.55 12.11 -8.14
N ALA A 92 1.44 12.55 -7.57
CA ALA A 92 0.44 13.33 -8.27
C ALA A 92 0.95 14.78 -8.33
N ILE A 93 1.17 15.31 -9.53
CA ILE A 93 1.85 16.60 -9.73
C ILE A 93 0.81 17.66 -10.12
N ALA A 94 0.78 18.76 -9.35
CA ALA A 94 -0.05 19.92 -9.64
C ALA A 94 0.21 20.46 -11.06
N GLY A 95 -0.86 20.73 -11.81
CA GLY A 95 -0.78 21.22 -13.19
C GLY A 95 -0.42 20.16 -14.24
N GLU A 96 -0.14 18.91 -13.84
CA GLU A 96 0.22 17.82 -14.77
C GLU A 96 -0.69 16.59 -14.65
N THR A 97 -0.95 16.15 -13.42
CA THR A 97 -1.73 14.94 -13.14
C THR A 97 -3.22 15.27 -13.15
N ILE A 98 -4.01 14.39 -13.75
CA ILE A 98 -5.48 14.48 -13.80
C ILE A 98 -6.05 13.36 -12.96
N ASP A 99 -6.91 13.70 -12.00
CA ASP A 99 -7.74 12.74 -11.30
C ASP A 99 -8.98 12.46 -12.17
N MET A 100 -9.18 11.20 -12.54
CA MET A 100 -10.26 10.78 -13.42
C MET A 100 -11.66 10.87 -12.78
N ASP A 101 -11.76 11.17 -11.48
CA ASP A 101 -13.03 11.59 -10.86
C ASP A 101 -13.44 13.01 -11.31
N ALA A 102 -12.47 13.84 -11.74
CA ALA A 102 -12.67 15.18 -12.28
C ALA A 102 -11.83 15.40 -13.56
N PRO A 103 -12.12 14.69 -14.66
CA PRO A 103 -11.22 14.55 -15.81
C PRO A 103 -11.01 15.84 -16.63
N ALA A 104 -11.75 16.90 -16.35
CA ALA A 104 -11.67 18.18 -17.05
C ALA A 104 -10.57 19.11 -16.52
N GLN A 105 -9.91 18.74 -15.41
CA GLN A 105 -8.95 19.60 -14.74
C GLN A 105 -7.74 18.82 -14.24
N THR A 106 -6.58 19.45 -14.29
CA THR A 106 -5.39 18.98 -13.57
C THR A 106 -5.54 19.28 -12.09
N LEU A 107 -4.88 18.49 -11.25
CA LEU A 107 -4.76 18.75 -9.82
C LEU A 107 -4.14 20.12 -9.55
N THR A 108 -4.57 20.77 -8.47
CA THR A 108 -4.07 22.09 -8.06
C THR A 108 -2.94 22.01 -7.04
N GLN A 109 -2.80 20.87 -6.36
CA GLN A 109 -1.79 20.60 -5.35
C GLN A 109 -1.20 19.20 -5.57
N SER A 110 0.10 19.07 -5.33
CA SER A 110 0.79 17.79 -5.45
C SER A 110 0.68 16.98 -4.17
N TYR A 111 0.71 15.65 -4.28
CA TYR A 111 0.81 14.74 -3.13
C TYR A 111 1.49 13.44 -3.53
N VAL A 112 1.95 12.69 -2.53
CA VAL A 112 2.66 11.41 -2.71
C VAL A 112 1.82 10.25 -2.20
N LEU A 113 1.75 9.17 -2.97
CA LEU A 113 1.21 7.88 -2.56
C LEU A 113 2.32 6.82 -2.68
N CYS A 114 2.23 5.74 -1.92
CA CYS A 114 3.21 4.66 -2.01
C CYS A 114 2.63 3.29 -1.65
N THR A 115 3.40 2.25 -1.93
CA THR A 115 3.10 0.87 -1.51
C THR A 115 4.04 0.39 -0.41
N PRO A 116 3.62 -0.59 0.41
CA PRO A 116 4.54 -1.43 1.15
C PRO A 116 5.50 -2.15 0.19
N ALA A 117 6.77 -2.33 0.56
CA ALA A 117 7.74 -3.09 -0.24
C ALA A 117 7.26 -4.53 -0.51
N ALA A 118 6.68 -5.17 0.51
CA ALA A 118 6.02 -6.47 0.37
C ALA A 118 4.85 -6.50 -0.65
N GLY A 119 4.37 -5.32 -1.06
CA GLY A 119 3.40 -5.11 -2.13
C GLY A 119 3.92 -5.47 -3.53
N VAL A 120 5.24 -5.39 -3.74
CA VAL A 120 5.88 -5.41 -5.08
C VAL A 120 6.25 -6.84 -5.54
N SER A 121 6.02 -7.86 -4.70
CA SER A 121 6.43 -9.25 -4.95
C SER A 121 5.39 -10.11 -5.72
N GLY A 122 4.40 -9.50 -6.39
CA GLY A 122 3.39 -10.22 -7.20
C GLY A 122 2.38 -11.08 -6.42
N THR A 123 2.56 -11.23 -5.09
CA THR A 123 1.63 -11.91 -4.17
C THR A 123 0.59 -10.94 -3.58
N VAL A 124 0.84 -9.63 -3.72
CA VAL A 124 0.01 -8.53 -3.25
C VAL A 124 -0.21 -7.60 -4.46
N SER A 125 -1.37 -6.95 -4.54
CA SER A 125 -1.70 -6.10 -5.69
C SER A 125 -0.80 -4.85 -5.71
N ASN A 126 -0.22 -4.54 -6.87
CA ASN A 126 0.60 -3.34 -7.12
C ASN A 126 -0.26 -2.06 -7.27
N PHE A 127 -1.26 -1.92 -6.42
CA PHE A 127 -2.22 -0.83 -6.47
C PHE A 127 -1.82 0.25 -5.45
N ILE A 128 -1.38 1.40 -5.97
CA ILE A 128 -0.91 2.54 -5.18
C ILE A 128 -2.09 3.44 -4.87
N SER A 129 -2.40 3.61 -3.59
CA SER A 129 -3.54 4.39 -3.12
C SER A 129 -3.28 5.02 -1.76
N PRO A 130 -4.15 5.93 -1.29
CA PRO A 130 -4.11 6.38 0.10
C PRO A 130 -4.12 5.23 1.11
N MET A 131 -4.82 4.12 0.83
CA MET A 131 -4.86 2.94 1.70
C MET A 131 -3.52 2.20 1.76
N SER A 132 -2.89 1.93 0.62
CA SER A 132 -1.57 1.29 0.58
C SER A 132 -0.51 2.19 1.24
N THR A 133 -0.63 3.50 1.06
CA THR A 133 0.26 4.51 1.65
C THR A 133 0.17 4.46 3.17
N LEU A 134 -1.06 4.45 3.71
CA LEU A 134 -1.25 4.35 5.16
C LEU A 134 -0.72 3.03 5.73
N LEU A 135 -0.91 1.91 5.01
CA LEU A 135 -0.34 0.63 5.42
C LEU A 135 1.19 0.66 5.43
N ARG A 136 1.82 1.29 4.44
CA ARG A 136 3.28 1.49 4.45
C ARG A 136 3.72 2.30 5.67
N GLU A 137 3.10 3.44 5.92
CA GLU A 137 3.48 4.28 7.07
C GLU A 137 3.25 3.60 8.43
N LYS A 138 2.23 2.72 8.54
CA LYS A 138 2.03 1.87 9.72
C LYS A 138 3.21 0.95 9.99
N LEU A 139 3.70 0.27 8.95
CA LEU A 139 4.84 -0.65 9.03
C LEU A 139 6.12 0.10 9.40
N GLU A 140 6.34 1.23 8.75
CA GLU A 140 7.50 2.09 9.00
C GLU A 140 7.53 2.67 10.41
N ALA A 141 6.37 3.03 10.95
CA ALA A 141 6.26 3.57 12.31
C ALA A 141 6.36 2.49 13.40
N THR A 142 6.22 1.21 13.05
CA THR A 142 6.07 0.13 14.03
C THR A 142 7.02 -1.03 13.72
N PRO A 143 8.28 -0.98 14.21
CA PRO A 143 9.23 -2.07 14.04
C PRO A 143 8.64 -3.41 14.50
N GLY A 144 8.68 -4.42 13.64
CA GLY A 144 8.16 -5.76 13.91
C GLY A 144 6.66 -5.95 13.61
N MET A 145 5.92 -4.91 13.21
CA MET A 145 4.55 -5.08 12.71
C MET A 145 4.56 -5.81 11.35
N THR A 146 3.67 -6.78 11.18
CA THR A 146 3.48 -7.45 9.88
C THR A 146 2.45 -6.71 9.02
N LEU A 147 2.52 -6.89 7.69
CA LEU A 147 1.51 -6.35 6.78
C LEU A 147 0.10 -6.84 7.12
N THR A 148 -0.03 -8.10 7.55
CA THR A 148 -1.29 -8.68 8.01
C THR A 148 -1.85 -7.93 9.22
N ASP A 149 -1.02 -7.64 10.22
CA ASP A 149 -1.46 -6.89 11.41
C ASP A 149 -1.85 -5.46 11.06
N ALA A 150 -1.09 -4.79 10.19
CA ALA A 150 -1.41 -3.46 9.69
C ALA A 150 -2.77 -3.44 8.97
N MET A 151 -3.03 -4.45 8.12
CA MET A 151 -4.32 -4.62 7.44
C MET A 151 -5.47 -4.91 8.42
N ILE A 152 -5.25 -5.71 9.47
CA ILE A 152 -6.25 -5.96 10.51
C ILE A 152 -6.59 -4.67 11.25
N GLN A 153 -5.58 -3.87 11.62
CA GLN A 153 -5.81 -2.60 12.28
C GLN A 153 -6.58 -1.63 11.38
N LEU A 154 -6.18 -1.48 10.12
CA LEU A 154 -6.86 -0.59 9.18
C LEU A 154 -8.31 -1.05 8.95
N ARG A 155 -8.53 -2.36 8.77
CA ARG A 155 -9.87 -2.95 8.66
C ARG A 155 -10.75 -2.55 9.83
N ASN A 156 -10.25 -2.70 11.05
CA ASN A 156 -10.99 -2.38 12.26
C ASN A 156 -11.24 -0.88 12.40
N GLN A 157 -10.27 -0.03 12.01
CA GLN A 157 -10.44 1.42 12.04
C GLN A 157 -11.55 1.89 11.08
N MET A 158 -11.67 1.25 9.93
CA MET A 158 -12.67 1.59 8.91
C MET A 158 -13.98 0.80 9.03
N ASP A 159 -14.11 -0.07 10.04
CA ASP A 159 -15.25 -0.98 10.22
C ASP A 159 -15.57 -1.84 8.98
N LEU A 160 -14.52 -2.36 8.33
CA LEU A 160 -14.63 -3.12 7.08
C LEU A 160 -14.75 -4.64 7.35
N PRO A 161 -15.45 -5.39 6.48
CA PRO A 161 -15.61 -6.83 6.65
C PRO A 161 -14.29 -7.59 6.52
N VAL A 162 -14.17 -8.68 7.29
CA VAL A 162 -13.08 -9.65 7.15
C VAL A 162 -13.15 -10.30 5.76
N GLY A 163 -11.98 -10.54 5.15
CA GLY A 163 -11.86 -11.11 3.81
C GLY A 163 -11.82 -10.09 2.68
N MET A 164 -12.17 -8.82 2.93
CA MET A 164 -12.02 -7.76 1.94
C MET A 164 -10.53 -7.42 1.70
N ASN A 165 -10.16 -7.21 0.43
CA ASN A 165 -8.81 -6.86 0.02
C ASN A 165 -8.58 -5.35 0.11
N LEU A 166 -7.90 -4.90 1.15
CA LEU A 166 -7.63 -3.48 1.39
C LEU A 166 -6.55 -2.89 0.46
N MET A 167 -5.75 -3.74 -0.16
CA MET A 167 -4.70 -3.35 -1.11
C MET A 167 -5.12 -3.59 -2.56
N GLY A 168 -6.35 -4.06 -2.79
CA GLY A 168 -6.86 -4.27 -4.14
C GLY A 168 -7.34 -2.98 -4.79
N ASP A 169 -7.53 -3.04 -6.11
CA ASP A 169 -8.17 -1.98 -6.87
C ASP A 169 -9.63 -1.82 -6.44
N TYR A 170 -9.86 -0.89 -5.51
CA TYR A 170 -11.20 -0.59 -5.02
C TYR A 170 -12.04 0.19 -6.01
N MET A 171 -11.44 0.85 -7.01
CA MET A 171 -12.21 1.51 -8.08
C MET A 171 -12.96 0.43 -8.86
N LEU A 172 -12.26 -0.64 -9.24
CA LEU A 172 -12.86 -1.81 -9.87
C LEU A 172 -13.81 -2.55 -8.91
N GLY A 173 -13.42 -2.71 -7.65
CA GLY A 173 -14.27 -3.34 -6.63
C GLY A 173 -15.60 -2.60 -6.39
N SER A 174 -15.64 -1.29 -6.60
CA SER A 174 -16.81 -0.42 -6.40
C SER A 174 -17.87 -0.55 -7.51
N THR A 175 -17.54 -1.18 -8.63
CA THR A 175 -18.47 -1.36 -9.77
C THR A 175 -19.29 -2.63 -9.66
N SER A 176 -18.76 -3.69 -9.03
CA SER A 176 -19.43 -5.00 -8.94
C SER A 176 -18.76 -5.93 -7.93
N GLY A 177 -19.53 -6.84 -7.32
CA GLY A 177 -19.02 -7.95 -6.50
C GLY A 177 -19.50 -7.94 -5.05
N GLN A 178 -18.97 -8.88 -4.25
CA GLN A 178 -19.42 -9.16 -2.87
C GLN A 178 -19.29 -7.98 -1.89
N TYR A 179 -18.38 -7.03 -2.17
CA TYR A 179 -18.07 -5.90 -1.28
C TYR A 179 -18.23 -4.54 -1.97
N GLN A 180 -19.11 -4.44 -2.97
CA GLN A 180 -19.24 -3.25 -3.80
C GLN A 180 -19.43 -1.96 -2.99
N ASN A 181 -20.38 -1.95 -2.06
CA ASN A 181 -20.68 -0.77 -1.23
C ASN A 181 -19.49 -0.41 -0.32
N GLN A 182 -18.76 -1.40 0.19
CA GLN A 182 -17.59 -1.18 1.02
C GLN A 182 -16.42 -0.61 0.21
N TYR A 183 -16.24 -1.05 -1.04
CA TYR A 183 -15.27 -0.44 -1.95
C TYR A 183 -15.65 0.99 -2.35
N GLN A 184 -16.95 1.30 -2.50
CA GLN A 184 -17.42 2.69 -2.68
C GLN A 184 -17.07 3.56 -1.47
N ALA A 185 -17.30 3.06 -0.25
CA ALA A 185 -16.91 3.77 0.97
C ALA A 185 -15.39 3.91 1.10
N MET A 186 -14.62 2.89 0.71
CA MET A 186 -13.15 2.93 0.71
C MET A 186 -12.62 3.96 -0.31
N HIS A 187 -13.24 4.06 -1.48
CA HIS A 187 -12.96 5.11 -2.46
C HIS A 187 -13.23 6.51 -1.91
N GLN A 188 -14.40 6.74 -1.30
CA GLN A 188 -14.71 8.03 -0.66
C GLN A 188 -13.71 8.38 0.45
N THR A 189 -13.31 7.39 1.25
CA THR A 189 -12.27 7.57 2.28
C THR A 189 -10.94 7.95 1.65
N ALA A 190 -10.56 7.28 0.55
CA ALA A 190 -9.33 7.57 -0.17
C ALA A 190 -9.33 9.00 -0.74
N GLN A 191 -10.43 9.45 -1.34
CA GLN A 191 -10.58 10.83 -1.81
C GLN A 191 -10.40 11.85 -0.68
N GLN A 192 -11.01 11.61 0.49
CA GLN A 192 -10.86 12.49 1.65
C GLN A 192 -9.43 12.52 2.18
N MET A 193 -8.75 11.37 2.19
CA MET A 193 -7.33 11.29 2.55
C MET A 193 -6.45 12.05 1.57
N ALA A 194 -6.62 11.82 0.26
CA ALA A 194 -5.87 12.51 -0.77
C ALA A 194 -6.09 14.03 -0.71
N GLY A 195 -7.34 14.48 -0.52
CA GLY A 195 -7.65 15.89 -0.28
C GLY A 195 -6.92 16.46 0.93
N ALA A 196 -6.89 15.72 2.05
CA ALA A 196 -6.13 16.14 3.24
C ALA A 196 -4.61 16.20 2.98
N MET A 197 -4.07 15.27 2.18
CA MET A 197 -2.65 15.24 1.80
C MET A 197 -2.31 16.42 0.88
N ALA A 198 -3.13 16.67 -0.12
CA ALA A 198 -3.04 17.79 -1.04
C ALA A 198 -3.12 19.14 -0.32
N ASP A 199 -3.99 19.28 0.70
CA ASP A 199 -4.08 20.48 1.53
C ASP A 199 -2.78 20.79 2.31
N GLN A 200 -1.96 19.77 2.58
CA GLN A 200 -0.67 19.94 3.27
C GLN A 200 0.52 20.02 2.29
N ALA A 201 0.28 20.07 0.98
CA ALA A 201 1.33 20.02 -0.03
C ALA A 201 2.43 21.07 0.20
N GLY A 202 2.05 22.31 0.53
CA GLY A 202 3.00 23.39 0.80
C GLY A 202 3.94 23.18 2.00
N LEU A 203 3.64 22.22 2.89
CA LEU A 203 4.49 21.85 4.02
C LEU A 203 5.25 20.55 3.76
N VAL A 204 4.64 19.61 3.05
CA VAL A 204 5.14 18.23 2.90
C VAL A 204 5.93 18.03 1.61
N MET A 205 5.50 18.63 0.51
CA MET A 205 6.11 18.42 -0.80
C MET A 205 7.41 19.20 -0.94
N SER A 206 8.37 18.60 -1.65
CA SER A 206 9.65 19.19 -2.01
C SER A 206 9.98 18.82 -3.45
N GLY A 207 9.63 19.70 -4.41
CA GLY A 207 9.72 19.38 -5.83
C GLY A 207 8.78 18.24 -6.22
N THR A 208 9.31 17.22 -6.88
CA THR A 208 8.60 15.99 -7.28
C THR A 208 8.68 14.88 -6.25
N GLY A 209 8.95 15.21 -4.98
CA GLY A 209 8.96 14.25 -3.88
C GLY A 209 8.44 14.85 -2.57
N ALA A 210 8.68 14.18 -1.45
CA ALA A 210 8.21 14.62 -0.13
C ALA A 210 9.33 14.74 0.91
N ASN A 211 9.12 15.60 1.90
CA ASN A 211 9.91 15.63 3.13
C ASN A 211 9.44 14.46 4.03
N ALA A 212 10.24 13.39 4.08
CA ALA A 212 9.89 12.14 4.76
C ALA A 212 9.36 12.33 6.21
N PRO A 213 10.02 13.09 7.10
CA PRO A 213 9.51 13.31 8.47
C PRO A 213 8.14 13.98 8.51
N ARG A 214 7.91 14.97 7.65
CA ARG A 214 6.62 15.67 7.55
C ARG A 214 5.55 14.78 6.92
N PHE A 215 5.89 14.04 5.88
CA PHE A 215 4.98 13.07 5.27
C PHE A 215 4.50 12.03 6.29
N ARG A 216 5.41 11.44 7.06
CA ARG A 216 5.08 10.48 8.12
C ARG A 216 4.22 11.09 9.22
N ALA A 217 4.53 12.32 9.63
CA ALA A 217 3.74 13.05 10.62
C ALA A 217 2.31 13.35 10.13
N MET A 218 2.15 13.73 8.85
CA MET A 218 0.85 13.94 8.20
C MET A 218 0.04 12.63 8.16
N MET A 219 0.64 11.53 7.72
CA MET A 219 -0.04 10.23 7.66
C MET A 219 -0.42 9.72 9.06
N GLY A 220 0.37 10.06 10.09
CA GLY A 220 0.02 9.80 11.49
C GLY A 220 -1.27 10.50 11.94
N GLU A 221 -1.51 11.75 11.52
CA GLU A 221 -2.76 12.49 11.80
C GLU A 221 -3.96 11.91 11.05
N ILE A 222 -3.79 11.57 9.76
CA ILE A 222 -4.82 10.90 8.97
C ILE A 222 -5.24 9.61 9.65
N ASN A 223 -4.25 8.82 10.06
CA ASN A 223 -4.47 7.57 10.72
C ASN A 223 -5.24 7.71 12.05
N GLN A 224 -4.91 8.70 12.88
CA GLN A 224 -5.63 8.95 14.13
C GLN A 224 -7.09 9.35 13.90
N THR A 225 -7.37 9.94 12.74
CA THR A 225 -8.71 10.39 12.34
C THR A 225 -9.40 9.37 11.43
N MET A 226 -8.77 8.23 11.12
CA MET A 226 -9.20 7.29 10.09
C MET A 226 -10.63 6.77 10.29
N SER A 227 -11.00 6.44 11.53
CA SER A 227 -12.36 5.97 11.82
C SER A 227 -13.42 7.04 11.56
N GLN A 228 -13.10 8.31 11.77
CA GLN A 228 -14.00 9.42 11.49
C GLN A 228 -14.09 9.69 9.99
N ILE A 229 -12.95 9.62 9.27
CA ILE A 229 -12.88 9.78 7.81
C ILE A 229 -13.72 8.67 7.14
N ALA A 230 -13.48 7.42 7.52
CA ALA A 230 -14.20 6.27 6.98
C ALA A 230 -15.72 6.32 7.27
N ALA A 231 -16.11 6.86 8.43
CA ALA A 231 -17.52 7.08 8.78
C ALA A 231 -18.13 8.34 8.14
N GLY A 232 -17.36 9.13 7.36
CA GLY A 232 -17.81 10.40 6.79
C GLY A 232 -18.15 11.48 7.82
N SER A 233 -17.61 11.35 9.04
CA SER A 233 -17.91 12.21 10.20
C SER A 233 -16.74 13.07 10.66
N ALA A 234 -15.59 12.98 9.97
CA ALA A 234 -14.41 13.76 10.29
C ALA A 234 -14.63 15.26 10.04
N ASP A 235 -14.27 16.08 11.02
CA ASP A 235 -14.06 17.51 10.81
C ASP A 235 -12.72 17.72 10.09
N MET A 236 -12.80 17.80 8.76
CA MET A 236 -11.61 17.98 7.90
C MET A 236 -10.93 19.32 8.13
N GLY A 237 -11.64 20.36 8.59
CA GLY A 237 -11.05 21.65 8.96
C GLY A 237 -10.21 21.55 10.22
N ALA A 238 -10.72 20.84 11.23
CA ALA A 238 -9.97 20.54 12.44
C ALA A 238 -8.77 19.60 12.15
N LEU A 239 -8.94 18.60 11.28
CA LEU A 239 -7.83 17.75 10.83
C LEU A 239 -6.72 18.58 10.18
N ARG A 240 -7.07 19.44 9.22
CA ARG A 240 -6.11 20.35 8.55
C ARG A 240 -5.35 21.21 9.55
N THR A 241 -6.05 21.80 10.51
CA THR A 241 -5.44 22.66 11.54
C THR A 241 -4.45 21.89 12.43
N ARG A 242 -4.82 20.67 12.83
CA ARG A 242 -3.95 19.77 13.61
C ARG A 242 -2.71 19.37 12.81
N MET A 243 -2.88 19.01 11.54
CA MET A 243 -1.77 18.71 10.64
C MET A 243 -0.82 19.89 10.51
N GLN A 244 -1.32 21.09 10.16
CA GLN A 244 -0.49 22.28 10.01
C GLN A 244 0.30 22.58 11.29
N THR A 245 -0.33 22.49 12.46
CA THR A 245 0.33 22.68 13.75
C THR A 245 1.45 21.66 13.95
N ARG A 246 1.17 20.37 13.72
CA ARG A 246 2.15 19.29 13.90
C ARG A 246 3.31 19.44 12.90
N LEU A 247 3.02 19.68 11.62
CA LEU A 247 4.00 19.74 10.54
C LEU A 247 4.95 20.94 10.66
N ASN A 248 4.46 22.08 11.14
CA ASN A 248 5.33 23.22 11.45
C ASN A 248 6.28 22.92 12.63
N GLY A 249 5.88 22.04 13.55
CA GLY A 249 6.72 21.54 14.64
C GLY A 249 7.74 20.48 14.22
N VAL A 250 7.60 19.88 13.04
CA VAL A 250 8.58 18.91 12.51
C VAL A 250 9.71 19.67 11.82
N GLY A 251 10.91 19.59 12.41
CA GLY A 251 12.13 20.19 11.87
C GLY A 251 12.47 19.68 10.47
N ILE A 252 12.92 20.57 9.59
CA ILE A 252 13.20 20.31 8.17
C ILE A 252 14.64 19.80 7.95
N THR A 253 15.49 19.88 8.97
CA THR A 253 16.93 19.59 8.85
C THR A 253 17.25 18.11 9.05
N SER A 254 17.72 17.47 7.99
CA SER A 254 18.41 16.17 7.97
C SER A 254 19.57 16.19 8.97
N GLY A 255 19.43 15.52 10.11
CA GLY A 255 20.49 15.41 11.11
C GLY A 255 20.03 14.70 12.37
N PHE A 256 20.66 13.57 12.67
CA PHE A 256 20.58 12.91 13.98
C PHE A 256 21.13 13.85 15.05
N GLY A 257 20.26 14.65 15.67
CA GLY A 257 20.67 15.69 16.61
C GLY A 257 19.61 15.94 17.69
N ASN A 258 19.67 15.12 18.74
CA ASN A 258 19.26 15.47 20.11
C ASN A 258 17.78 15.78 20.40
N TYR A 259 16.91 14.83 20.08
CA TYR A 259 15.53 14.80 20.59
C TYR A 259 15.44 13.98 21.89
N SER A 260 16.10 14.41 22.97
CA SER A 260 16.33 13.52 24.13
C SER A 260 15.45 13.76 25.38
N SER A 261 14.65 14.84 25.47
CA SER A 261 13.80 15.07 26.66
C SER A 261 12.29 15.14 26.39
N LEU A 262 11.85 15.69 25.25
CA LEU A 262 10.42 15.75 24.91
C LEU A 262 9.93 14.51 24.13
N PHE A 263 10.82 13.84 23.41
CA PHE A 263 10.49 12.63 22.65
C PHE A 263 10.39 11.38 23.50
N ARG A 264 11.01 11.31 24.69
CA ARG A 264 10.84 10.15 25.59
C ARG A 264 9.40 9.99 26.07
N ASN A 265 8.60 11.06 26.06
CA ASN A 265 7.19 10.99 26.42
C ASN A 265 6.28 10.58 25.24
N MET A 266 6.82 10.56 24.01
CA MET A 266 6.08 10.19 22.78
C MET A 266 6.65 8.94 22.07
N THR A 267 7.83 8.45 22.45
CA THR A 267 8.45 7.23 21.90
C THR A 267 8.56 6.08 22.90
N GLY A 268 7.98 6.22 24.09
CA GLY A 268 7.53 5.03 24.83
C GLY A 268 6.49 4.31 23.97
N HIS A 269 6.58 2.99 23.87
CA HIS A 269 5.83 2.08 22.99
C HIS A 269 4.28 2.19 23.01
N ASN A 270 3.69 3.23 23.61
CA ASN A 270 2.26 3.34 23.88
C ASN A 270 1.60 4.62 23.32
N SER A 271 2.31 5.52 22.61
CA SER A 271 1.73 6.83 22.27
C SER A 271 1.43 7.08 20.79
N PHE A 272 1.99 6.30 19.85
CA PHE A 272 1.66 6.46 18.42
C PHE A 272 0.27 5.89 18.06
N TRP A 273 -0.24 4.95 18.86
CA TRP A 273 -1.46 4.18 18.60
C TRP A 273 -2.33 4.00 19.85
N ASN A 274 -2.49 5.01 20.71
CA ASN A 274 -3.40 4.86 21.84
C ASN A 274 -4.86 5.01 21.37
N TYR A 275 -5.47 3.86 21.09
CA TYR A 275 -6.91 3.71 20.92
C TYR A 275 -7.57 3.94 22.28
N SER A 276 -8.23 5.08 22.47
CA SER A 276 -9.22 5.25 23.53
C SER A 276 -10.48 4.46 23.16
N GLY A 277 -10.40 3.14 23.26
CA GLY A 277 -11.51 2.21 23.12
C GLY A 277 -11.28 1.02 24.04
N GLY A 278 -11.96 1.04 25.18
CA GLY A 278 -11.88 0.12 26.31
C GLY A 278 -11.24 -1.25 26.09
N ILE A 279 -10.12 -1.48 26.78
CA ILE A 279 -9.57 -2.81 27.03
C ILE A 279 -10.56 -3.57 27.91
N LYS A 280 -11.36 -4.48 27.34
CA LYS A 280 -11.91 -5.60 28.13
C LYS A 280 -10.75 -6.53 28.46
N GLN A 281 -10.35 -6.54 29.73
CA GLN A 281 -9.34 -7.49 30.21
C GLN A 281 -9.87 -8.93 30.12
N PRO A 282 -9.04 -9.90 29.71
CA PRO A 282 -9.37 -11.31 29.88
C PRO A 282 -9.34 -11.66 31.37
N ARG A 283 -10.43 -12.27 31.87
CA ARG A 283 -10.50 -12.84 33.23
C ARG A 283 -9.43 -13.92 33.36
N SER A 284 -8.34 -13.60 34.06
CA SER A 284 -7.36 -14.60 34.49
C SER A 284 -7.97 -15.45 35.60
N GLY A 285 -8.17 -16.74 35.34
CA GLY A 285 -8.53 -17.72 36.35
C GLY A 285 -7.37 -17.94 37.31
N MET A 286 -7.53 -17.55 38.57
CA MET A 286 -6.65 -17.97 39.65
C MET A 286 -6.97 -19.43 40.03
N MET A 287 -6.02 -20.31 39.79
CA MET A 287 -5.98 -21.65 40.35
C MET A 287 -5.57 -21.51 41.83
N GLN A 288 -6.52 -21.61 42.76
CA GLN A 288 -6.23 -21.73 44.19
C GLN A 288 -5.72 -23.15 44.48
N MET A 289 -4.44 -23.27 44.78
CA MET A 289 -3.92 -24.43 45.51
C MET A 289 -4.26 -24.23 47.00
N PHE A 290 -5.13 -25.08 47.53
CA PHE A 290 -5.26 -25.29 48.97
C PHE A 290 -4.49 -26.56 49.34
N SER A 291 -3.48 -26.41 50.18
CA SER A 291 -2.96 -27.50 51.02
C SER A 291 -3.98 -27.82 52.11
N ASN A 292 -4.28 -29.11 52.25
CA ASN A 292 -4.53 -29.77 53.53
C ASN A 292 -3.56 -30.94 53.63
#